data_AF-A0A1G6VDY4-F1
#
_entry.id   AF-A0A1G6VDY4-F1
#
_cell.length_a   1.000
_cell.length_b   1.000
_cell.length_c   1.000
_cell.angle_alpha   90.00
_cell.angle_beta   90.00
_cell.angle_gamma   90.00
#
_symmetry.space_group_name_H-M   'P 1'
#
loop_
_entity.id
_entity.type
_entity.pdbx_description
1 polymer ?
#
loop_
_entity_poly.entity_id
_entity_poly.type
_entity_poly.pdbx_seq_one_letter_code
_entity_poly.pdbx_strand_id
1 'polypeptide(L)'
;MFFRVFSRLALVAGACFSVAAQAGPDSASSLATFPASPAGTASSVQGPAAASGQYQCPGASGGTVLRASPRDGCALVSAPDPAAPDPQRWLPLMGANGMISYFDQTTVRRRGPEVGVVLVRNAPAGVIRTTSGETIRSSLKRLVLNCATSMYAVVEQTLYSKRYARGDSLYTIRAPQAGMPQPAASGSIASQLMNRLCHG
;
A
#
# COMPACT_ATOMS: atom_id res chain seq x y z
N MET A 1 -3.54 48.42 -10.91
CA MET A 1 -2.23 49.09 -11.01
C MET A 1 -1.15 48.12 -10.55
N PHE A 2 -0.20 47.82 -11.45
CA PHE A 2 1.17 47.27 -11.28
C PHE A 2 1.37 45.91 -10.55
N PHE A 3 1.73 44.78 -11.20
CA PHE A 3 2.92 44.33 -11.97
C PHE A 3 4.09 43.73 -11.13
N ARG A 4 4.66 42.64 -11.72
CA ARG A 4 5.99 42.00 -11.58
C ARG A 4 6.02 40.75 -10.67
N VAL A 5 6.12 39.52 -11.17
CA VAL A 5 7.18 38.86 -11.99
C VAL A 5 8.55 38.94 -11.32
N PHE A 6 9.03 37.82 -10.78
CA PHE A 6 10.45 37.48 -10.79
C PHE A 6 10.66 35.96 -10.93
N SER A 7 11.13 35.60 -12.12
CA SER A 7 11.79 34.35 -12.48
C SER A 7 13.27 34.44 -12.11
N ARG A 8 13.85 33.38 -11.50
CA ARG A 8 15.28 33.01 -11.54
C ARG A 8 15.35 31.48 -11.31
N LEU A 9 15.52 30.62 -12.31
CA LEU A 9 16.77 30.26 -13.02
C LEU A 9 17.97 30.10 -12.07
N ALA A 10 18.27 28.85 -11.73
CA ALA A 10 19.57 28.42 -11.23
C ALA A 10 20.09 27.27 -12.11
N LEU A 11 21.24 27.54 -12.72
CA LEU A 11 22.03 26.65 -13.57
C LEU A 11 22.44 25.36 -12.85
N VAL A 12 22.38 24.23 -13.57
CA VAL A 12 23.18 23.04 -13.25
C VAL A 12 24.18 22.83 -14.38
N ALA A 13 25.42 23.28 -14.16
CA ALA A 13 26.61 22.70 -14.77
C ALA A 13 26.97 21.47 -13.91
N GLY A 14 27.25 20.27 -14.41
CA GLY A 14 28.06 19.94 -15.57
C GLY A 14 29.37 19.35 -15.04
N ALA A 15 29.48 18.02 -14.93
CA ALA A 15 30.75 17.30 -14.88
C ALA A 15 30.53 15.81 -15.17
N CYS A 16 30.98 15.40 -16.36
CA CYS A 16 31.13 14.02 -16.79
C CYS A 16 32.30 13.38 -16.04
N PHE A 17 32.11 12.18 -15.50
CA PHE A 17 33.22 11.28 -15.20
C PHE A 17 32.88 9.88 -15.73
N SER A 18 33.25 9.66 -17.00
CA SER A 18 33.43 8.33 -17.56
C SER A 18 34.88 7.92 -17.32
N VAL A 19 35.11 6.84 -16.59
CA VAL A 19 36.41 6.15 -16.56
C VAL A 19 36.21 4.80 -17.24
N ALA A 20 36.88 4.65 -18.38
CA ALA A 20 37.11 3.40 -19.08
C ALA A 20 38.61 3.10 -19.05
N ALA A 21 38.98 1.89 -18.63
CA ALA A 21 40.27 1.22 -18.82
C ALA A 21 40.15 -0.14 -18.09
N GLN A 22 40.58 -1.30 -18.56
CA GLN A 22 41.41 -1.68 -19.70
C GLN A 22 41.13 -3.16 -20.00
N ALA A 23 41.24 -3.52 -21.28
CA ALA A 23 41.27 -4.90 -21.75
C ALA A 23 42.68 -5.50 -21.63
N GLY A 24 42.75 -6.79 -21.34
CA GLY A 24 43.93 -7.65 -21.51
C GLY A 24 43.44 -9.03 -21.97
N PRO A 25 43.98 -9.59 -23.07
CA PRO A 25 43.48 -10.80 -23.72
C PRO A 25 44.08 -12.05 -23.09
N ASP A 26 43.38 -13.19 -23.17
CA ASP A 26 44.01 -14.42 -23.66
C ASP A 26 42.98 -15.47 -24.06
N SER A 27 43.30 -16.08 -25.19
CA SER A 27 42.52 -16.99 -26.01
C SER A 27 42.33 -18.37 -25.37
N ALA A 28 41.15 -18.96 -25.55
CA ALA A 28 41.02 -20.39 -25.86
C ALA A 28 39.63 -20.72 -26.44
N SER A 29 39.66 -21.25 -27.66
CA SER A 29 38.56 -21.73 -28.48
C SER A 29 37.71 -22.82 -27.83
N SER A 30 36.43 -22.88 -28.19
CA SER A 30 35.87 -24.08 -28.85
C SER A 30 34.45 -23.83 -29.35
N LEU A 31 34.25 -24.09 -30.64
CA LEU A 31 32.96 -24.22 -31.30
C LEU A 31 32.18 -25.39 -30.71
N ALA A 32 30.88 -25.21 -30.49
CA ALA A 32 29.91 -26.29 -30.70
C ALA A 32 28.54 -25.71 -31.04
N THR A 33 28.12 -26.08 -32.24
CA THR A 33 26.87 -25.80 -32.95
C THR A 33 25.62 -26.27 -32.18
N PHE A 34 24.53 -25.50 -32.32
CA PHE A 34 23.17 -25.80 -31.87
C PHE A 34 22.63 -27.14 -32.41
N PRO A 35 21.60 -27.70 -31.75
CA PRO A 35 20.34 -27.84 -32.48
C PRO A 35 19.15 -27.24 -31.73
N ALA A 36 18.14 -26.90 -32.53
CA ALA A 36 16.91 -26.22 -32.16
C ALA A 36 15.80 -27.17 -31.66
N SER A 37 14.85 -26.55 -30.93
CA SER A 37 13.42 -26.90 -30.79
C SER A 37 13.01 -27.88 -29.68
N PRO A 38 11.71 -27.90 -29.28
CA PRO A 38 10.84 -26.77 -28.93
C PRO A 38 10.02 -27.03 -27.64
N ALA A 39 9.31 -25.99 -27.18
CA ALA A 39 8.13 -26.04 -26.30
C ALA A 39 8.31 -26.47 -24.83
N GLY A 40 7.72 -25.68 -23.93
CA GLY A 40 7.82 -25.82 -22.48
C GLY A 40 8.80 -24.77 -21.97
N THR A 41 8.40 -23.66 -21.38
CA THR A 41 7.35 -23.52 -20.39
C THR A 41 6.97 -22.05 -20.47
N ALA A 42 5.68 -21.73 -20.58
CA ALA A 42 5.24 -20.42 -20.18
C ALA A 42 5.58 -20.31 -18.69
N SER A 43 6.73 -19.72 -18.39
CA SER A 43 7.03 -19.20 -17.06
C SER A 43 6.00 -18.11 -16.84
N SER A 44 4.83 -18.51 -16.34
CA SER A 44 4.06 -17.63 -15.49
C SER A 44 5.01 -17.27 -14.37
N VAL A 45 5.65 -16.11 -14.51
CA VAL A 45 6.25 -15.40 -13.40
C VAL A 45 5.08 -15.15 -12.46
N GLN A 46 4.80 -16.12 -11.60
CA GLN A 46 4.08 -15.91 -10.36
C GLN A 46 4.99 -14.94 -9.60
N GLY A 47 4.72 -13.66 -9.84
CA GLY A 47 5.46 -12.57 -9.24
C GLY A 47 5.47 -12.75 -7.72
N PRO A 48 6.54 -12.33 -7.04
CA PRO A 48 6.60 -12.37 -5.59
C PRO A 48 5.34 -11.72 -5.04
N ALA A 49 4.75 -12.33 -4.01
CA ALA A 49 3.50 -11.89 -3.39
C ALA A 49 3.53 -10.37 -3.22
N ALA A 50 2.66 -9.71 -3.95
CA ALA A 50 3.04 -8.47 -4.57
C ALA A 50 3.08 -7.31 -3.58
N ALA A 51 4.27 -6.73 -3.40
CA ALA A 51 4.53 -5.74 -2.38
C ALA A 51 3.59 -4.53 -2.55
N SER A 52 2.98 -4.12 -1.44
CA SER A 52 1.99 -3.05 -1.37
C SER A 52 2.60 -1.70 -1.74
N GLY A 53 2.22 -1.16 -2.90
CA GLY A 53 2.68 0.11 -3.45
C GLY A 53 1.52 0.86 -4.09
N GLN A 54 1.75 2.05 -4.64
CA GLN A 54 0.72 2.76 -5.40
C GLN A 54 0.94 2.53 -6.89
N TYR A 55 -0.06 2.00 -7.56
CA TYR A 55 -0.02 1.67 -8.98
C TYR A 55 -1.13 2.40 -9.71
N GLN A 56 -0.82 3.06 -10.82
CA GLN A 56 -1.80 3.70 -11.70
C GLN A 56 -2.16 2.74 -12.83
N CYS A 57 -3.43 2.34 -12.88
CA CYS A 57 -3.95 1.35 -13.80
C CYS A 57 -4.96 1.98 -14.77
N PRO A 58 -5.11 1.47 -16.00
CA PRO A 58 -6.24 1.82 -16.86
C PRO A 58 -7.59 1.49 -16.17
N GLY A 59 -8.51 2.43 -16.22
CA GLY A 59 -9.87 2.31 -15.70
C GLY A 59 -10.84 1.82 -16.78
N ALA A 60 -11.92 1.16 -16.36
CA ALA A 60 -12.93 0.60 -17.28
C ALA A 60 -13.65 1.68 -18.12
N SER A 61 -13.67 2.93 -17.64
CA SER A 61 -14.28 4.08 -18.32
C SER A 61 -13.28 4.90 -19.16
N GLY A 62 -12.09 4.37 -19.45
CA GLY A 62 -11.04 5.08 -20.19
C GLY A 62 -10.19 6.06 -19.38
N GLY A 63 -10.44 6.20 -18.07
CA GLY A 63 -9.60 6.96 -17.14
C GLY A 63 -8.47 6.13 -16.53
N THR A 64 -7.83 6.62 -15.46
CA THR A 64 -6.90 5.81 -14.65
C THR A 64 -7.42 5.63 -13.22
N VAL A 65 -7.14 4.48 -12.61
CA VAL A 65 -7.46 4.17 -11.20
C VAL A 65 -6.19 3.83 -10.43
N LEU A 66 -6.08 4.33 -9.21
CA LEU A 66 -4.99 3.95 -8.31
C LEU A 66 -5.32 2.63 -7.60
N ARG A 67 -4.32 1.76 -7.45
CA ARG A 67 -4.41 0.46 -6.78
C ARG A 67 -3.26 0.26 -5.81
N ALA A 68 -3.52 -0.53 -4.76
CA ALA A 68 -2.52 -0.85 -3.74
C ALA A 68 -1.65 -2.08 -4.07
N SER A 69 -2.03 -2.81 -5.12
CA SER A 69 -1.36 -4.03 -5.58
C SER A 69 -1.05 -3.89 -7.08
N PRO A 70 0.08 -4.45 -7.54
CA PRO A 70 0.41 -4.44 -8.95
C PRO A 70 -0.57 -5.29 -9.75
N ARG A 71 -0.72 -4.90 -11.01
CA ARG A 71 -1.50 -5.62 -12.01
C ARG A 71 -0.89 -5.32 -13.38
N ASP A 72 -1.05 -6.25 -14.30
CA ASP A 72 -0.54 -6.09 -15.67
C ASP A 72 -1.10 -4.81 -16.30
N GLY A 73 -0.22 -4.07 -16.99
CA GLY A 73 -0.55 -2.78 -17.60
C GLY A 73 -0.64 -1.60 -16.63
N CYS A 74 -0.34 -1.77 -15.34
CA CYS A 74 -0.28 -0.66 -14.38
C CYS A 74 1.15 -0.12 -14.21
N ALA A 75 1.28 1.20 -14.14
CA ALA A 75 2.54 1.88 -13.85
C ALA A 75 2.73 2.06 -12.33
N LEU A 76 3.95 1.88 -11.84
CA LEU A 76 4.30 2.15 -10.45
C LEU A 76 4.40 3.66 -10.21
N VAL A 77 3.60 4.18 -9.26
CA VAL A 77 3.60 5.59 -8.83
C VAL A 77 4.44 5.77 -7.57
N SER A 78 4.32 4.84 -6.62
CA SER A 78 5.06 4.88 -5.37
C SER A 78 5.51 3.49 -4.97
N ALA A 79 6.82 3.33 -4.77
CA ALA A 79 7.46 2.06 -4.48
C ALA A 79 6.87 1.42 -3.21
N PRO A 80 6.73 0.09 -3.19
CA PRO A 80 6.34 -0.63 -1.99
C PRO A 80 7.33 -0.43 -0.85
N ASP A 81 6.80 -0.33 0.37
CA ASP A 81 7.64 -0.31 1.56
C ASP A 81 8.19 -1.73 1.82
N PRO A 82 9.52 -1.91 1.87
CA PRO A 82 10.13 -3.24 2.02
C PRO A 82 9.83 -3.87 3.39
N ALA A 83 9.42 -3.07 4.37
CA ALA A 83 9.00 -3.54 5.69
C ALA A 83 7.50 -3.85 5.76
N ALA A 84 6.80 -3.86 4.62
CA ALA A 84 5.40 -4.24 4.51
C ALA A 84 5.17 -5.66 5.06
N PRO A 85 4.05 -5.88 5.75
CA PRO A 85 3.74 -7.17 6.33
C PRO A 85 3.37 -8.18 5.25
N ASP A 86 3.43 -9.46 5.61
CA ASP A 86 3.15 -10.57 4.69
C ASP A 86 1.78 -10.39 3.99
N PRO A 87 1.75 -10.29 2.65
CA PRO A 87 0.54 -10.07 1.88
C PRO A 87 -0.46 -11.24 1.93
N GLN A 88 -0.04 -12.45 2.34
CA GLN A 88 -1.00 -13.56 2.55
C GLN A 88 -1.94 -13.27 3.72
N ARG A 89 -1.44 -12.66 4.78
CA ARG A 89 -2.23 -12.22 5.94
C ARG A 89 -2.82 -10.83 5.74
N TRP A 90 -2.00 -9.89 5.27
CA TRP A 90 -2.31 -8.47 5.25
C TRP A 90 -2.62 -8.00 3.83
N LEU A 91 -3.91 -7.91 3.51
CA LEU A 91 -4.35 -7.43 2.22
C LEU A 91 -4.27 -5.89 2.15
N PRO A 92 -3.53 -5.31 1.20
CA PRO A 92 -3.50 -3.87 1.03
C PRO A 92 -4.79 -3.36 0.36
N LEU A 93 -5.40 -2.35 0.97
CA LEU A 93 -6.62 -1.68 0.51
C LEU A 93 -6.34 -0.19 0.33
N MET A 94 -6.81 0.39 -0.77
CA MET A 94 -6.59 1.81 -1.07
C MET A 94 -7.85 2.62 -0.77
N GLY A 95 -7.77 3.59 0.13
CA GLY A 95 -8.87 4.51 0.36
C GLY A 95 -9.04 5.50 -0.79
N ALA A 96 -10.19 6.17 -0.86
CA ALA A 96 -10.46 7.22 -1.84
C ALA A 96 -9.40 8.35 -1.88
N ASN A 97 -8.64 8.55 -0.80
CA ASN A 97 -7.55 9.52 -0.71
C ASN A 97 -6.18 8.96 -1.15
N GLY A 98 -6.12 7.79 -1.79
CA GLY A 98 -4.88 7.13 -2.24
C GLY A 98 -4.06 6.50 -1.11
N MET A 99 -4.50 6.61 0.15
CA MET A 99 -3.76 6.05 1.29
C MET A 99 -4.02 4.55 1.41
N ILE A 100 -2.93 3.79 1.56
CA ILE A 100 -2.99 2.34 1.75
C ILE A 100 -3.24 2.02 3.23
N SER A 101 -4.23 1.17 3.49
CA SER A 101 -4.45 0.48 4.76
C SER A 101 -4.34 -1.02 4.56
N TYR A 102 -3.89 -1.75 5.56
CA TYR A 102 -3.64 -3.19 5.52
C TYR A 102 -4.72 -3.90 6.32
N PHE A 103 -5.51 -4.73 5.66
CA PHE A 103 -6.56 -5.53 6.27
C PHE A 103 -6.02 -6.89 6.71
N ASP A 104 -6.18 -7.22 7.99
CA ASP A 104 -5.77 -8.52 8.53
C ASP A 104 -6.86 -9.56 8.32
N GLN A 105 -6.70 -10.38 7.28
CA GLN A 105 -7.68 -11.41 6.89
C GLN A 105 -7.87 -12.49 7.97
N THR A 106 -6.87 -12.70 8.83
CA THR A 106 -6.90 -13.76 9.86
C THR A 106 -7.71 -13.38 11.10
N THR A 107 -7.98 -12.08 11.26
CA THR A 107 -8.70 -11.53 12.42
C THR A 107 -10.20 -11.37 12.20
N VAL A 108 -10.72 -11.77 11.03
CA VAL A 108 -12.15 -11.69 10.73
C VAL A 108 -12.93 -12.56 11.70
N ARG A 109 -13.95 -11.97 12.34
CA ARG A 109 -14.87 -12.67 13.25
C ARG A 109 -16.29 -12.31 12.89
N ARG A 110 -17.18 -13.30 12.77
CA ARG A 110 -18.59 -13.11 12.41
C ARG A 110 -19.49 -13.40 13.61
N ARG A 111 -20.52 -12.57 13.80
CA ARG A 111 -21.57 -12.76 14.81
C ARG A 111 -22.91 -12.25 14.26
N GLY A 112 -23.74 -13.15 13.76
CA GLY A 112 -24.97 -12.76 13.07
C GLY A 112 -24.67 -11.84 11.87
N PRO A 113 -25.32 -10.68 11.74
CA PRO A 113 -25.04 -9.73 10.66
C PRO A 113 -23.74 -8.92 10.86
N GLU A 114 -23.06 -9.07 12.01
CA GLU A 114 -21.88 -8.30 12.34
C GLU A 114 -20.58 -9.02 11.96
N VAL A 115 -19.63 -8.26 11.43
CA VAL A 115 -18.29 -8.74 11.06
C VAL A 115 -17.23 -7.83 11.68
N GLY A 116 -16.50 -8.37 12.65
CA GLY A 116 -15.33 -7.74 13.25
C GLY A 116 -14.11 -7.86 12.34
N VAL A 117 -13.39 -6.76 12.15
CA VAL A 117 -12.21 -6.66 11.28
C VAL A 117 -11.11 -5.79 11.90
N VAL A 118 -9.86 -6.02 11.47
CA VAL A 118 -8.71 -5.20 11.87
C VAL A 118 -8.04 -4.57 10.65
N LEU A 119 -7.74 -3.28 10.76
CA LEU A 119 -6.98 -2.51 9.79
C LEU A 119 -5.74 -1.90 10.42
N VAL A 120 -4.66 -1.84 9.66
CA VAL A 120 -3.45 -1.12 10.02
C VAL A 120 -3.16 -0.04 9.00
N ARG A 121 -2.75 1.14 9.45
CA ARG A 121 -2.37 2.25 8.57
C ARG A 121 -1.11 2.91 9.07
N ASN A 122 -0.14 3.12 8.17
CA ASN A 122 1.05 3.90 8.47
C ASN A 122 0.73 5.40 8.45
N ALA A 123 1.29 6.12 9.41
CA ALA A 123 1.24 7.57 9.42
C ALA A 123 2.20 8.14 8.35
N PRO A 124 1.87 9.29 7.74
CA PRO A 124 2.83 10.04 6.94
C PRO A 124 4.09 10.36 7.76
N ALA A 125 5.24 10.46 7.10
CA ALA A 125 6.50 10.70 7.81
C ALA A 125 6.50 12.06 8.51
N GLY A 126 6.78 12.06 9.82
CA GLY A 126 7.10 13.29 10.58
C GLY A 126 5.92 14.15 11.04
N VAL A 127 4.67 13.74 10.81
CA VAL A 127 3.52 14.65 10.97
C VAL A 127 2.86 14.61 12.35
N ILE A 128 2.94 13.50 13.10
CA ILE A 128 2.14 13.32 14.32
C ILE A 128 3.01 12.80 15.47
N ARG A 129 2.96 13.50 16.61
CA ARG A 129 3.63 13.14 17.87
C ARG A 129 2.63 13.11 19.02
N THR A 130 2.94 12.33 20.04
CA THR A 130 2.27 12.38 21.35
C THR A 130 2.65 13.65 22.10
N THR A 131 1.96 13.94 23.20
CA THR A 131 2.32 15.02 24.13
C THR A 131 3.69 14.81 24.78
N SER A 132 4.14 13.55 24.93
CA SER A 132 5.49 13.17 25.36
C SER A 132 6.57 13.33 24.27
N GLY A 133 6.19 13.70 23.04
CA GLY A 133 7.11 13.92 21.93
C GLY A 133 7.41 12.67 21.08
N GLU A 134 6.83 11.52 21.43
CA GLU A 134 7.00 10.25 20.71
C GLU A 134 6.31 10.31 19.35
N THR A 135 6.99 9.85 18.31
CA THR A 135 6.43 9.90 16.95
C THR A 135 5.48 8.73 16.71
N ILE A 136 4.26 9.04 16.28
CA ILE A 136 3.29 8.03 15.86
C ILE A 136 3.64 7.59 14.44
N ARG A 137 3.95 6.31 14.26
CA ARG A 137 4.34 5.74 12.96
C ARG A 137 3.25 4.92 12.31
N SER A 138 2.32 4.39 13.08
CA SER A 138 1.14 3.71 12.56
C SER A 138 -0.02 3.67 13.55
N SER A 139 -1.17 3.23 13.05
CA SER A 139 -2.36 2.96 13.84
C SER A 139 -2.96 1.62 13.47
N LEU A 140 -3.51 0.91 14.45
CA LEU A 140 -4.37 -0.25 14.28
C LEU A 140 -5.79 0.16 14.64
N LYS A 141 -6.76 -0.15 13.78
CA LYS A 141 -8.19 0.09 14.00
C LYS A 141 -8.92 -1.24 14.05
N ARG A 142 -9.76 -1.43 15.06
CA ARG A 142 -10.75 -2.49 15.13
C ARG A 142 -12.10 -1.91 14.73
N LEU A 143 -12.75 -2.55 13.76
CA LEU A 143 -14.05 -2.12 13.28
C LEU A 143 -15.05 -3.27 13.38
N VAL A 144 -16.31 -2.91 13.52
CA VAL A 144 -17.44 -3.82 13.32
C VAL A 144 -18.23 -3.32 12.13
N LEU A 145 -18.45 -4.19 11.15
CA LEU A 145 -19.31 -3.96 9.99
C LEU A 145 -20.65 -4.63 10.27
N ASN A 146 -21.77 -3.97 10.03
CA ASN A 146 -23.10 -4.56 10.05
C ASN A 146 -23.59 -4.75 8.61
N CYS A 147 -23.59 -6.01 8.16
CA CYS A 147 -23.96 -6.37 6.79
C CYS A 147 -25.45 -6.21 6.50
N ALA A 148 -26.32 -6.19 7.52
CA ALA A 148 -27.75 -5.99 7.34
C ALA A 148 -28.10 -4.51 7.09
N THR A 149 -27.37 -3.59 7.74
CA THR A 149 -27.64 -2.14 7.65
C THR A 149 -26.65 -1.37 6.78
N SER A 150 -25.57 -2.03 6.31
CA SER A 150 -24.45 -1.36 5.60
C SER A 150 -23.81 -0.24 6.42
N MET A 151 -23.76 -0.42 7.75
CA MET A 151 -23.17 0.52 8.71
C MET A 151 -21.89 -0.05 9.32
N TYR A 152 -20.97 0.80 9.75
CA TYR A 152 -19.78 0.37 10.48
C TYR A 152 -19.50 1.25 11.70
N ALA A 153 -18.81 0.67 12.69
CA ALA A 153 -18.30 1.40 13.84
C ALA A 153 -16.81 1.10 14.04
N VAL A 154 -16.03 2.10 14.42
CA VAL A 154 -14.66 1.91 14.93
C VAL A 154 -14.78 1.68 16.43
N VAL A 155 -14.39 0.49 16.90
CA VAL A 155 -14.51 0.10 18.32
C VAL A 155 -13.27 0.52 19.10
N GLU A 156 -12.10 0.38 18.47
CA GLU A 156 -10.82 0.67 19.10
C GLU A 156 -9.84 1.16 18.05
N GLN A 157 -8.98 2.10 18.43
CA GLN A 157 -7.84 2.53 17.65
C GLN A 157 -6.61 2.62 18.57
N THR A 158 -5.57 1.87 18.26
CA THR A 158 -4.28 1.92 18.96
C THR A 158 -3.22 2.57 18.06
N LEU A 159 -2.43 3.48 18.63
CA LEU A 159 -1.33 4.18 17.98
C LEU A 159 0.01 3.54 18.37
N TYR A 160 0.93 3.41 17.40
CA TYR A 160 2.19 2.68 17.59
C TYR A 160 3.42 3.50 17.21
N SER A 161 4.52 3.23 17.92
CA SER A 161 5.82 3.88 17.72
C SER A 161 6.58 3.40 16.48
N LYS A 162 6.21 2.25 15.88
CA LYS A 162 6.76 1.77 14.61
C LYS A 162 5.67 1.60 13.55
N ARG A 163 6.08 1.45 12.28
CA ARG A 163 5.17 1.19 11.16
C ARG A 163 4.53 -0.20 11.33
N TYR A 164 3.34 -0.37 10.76
CA TYR A 164 2.61 -1.63 10.72
C TYR A 164 2.11 -2.17 12.06
N ALA A 165 1.69 -1.28 12.96
CA ALA A 165 1.23 -1.61 14.30
C ALA A 165 2.24 -2.44 15.11
N ARG A 166 3.53 -2.09 14.98
CA ARG A 166 4.65 -2.73 15.68
C ARG A 166 5.25 -1.79 16.72
N GLY A 167 6.06 -2.36 17.61
CA GLY A 167 6.70 -1.62 18.71
C GLY A 167 5.70 -1.28 19.81
N ASP A 168 6.02 -0.24 20.57
CA ASP A 168 5.23 0.15 21.73
C ASP A 168 3.87 0.73 21.31
N SER A 169 2.83 0.34 22.04
CA SER A 169 1.51 0.96 21.97
C SER A 169 1.56 2.28 22.73
N LEU A 170 1.56 3.39 21.99
CA LEU A 170 1.67 4.74 22.53
C LEU A 170 0.36 5.20 23.19
N TYR A 171 -0.77 4.86 22.57
CA TYR A 171 -2.07 5.31 23.02
C TYR A 171 -3.19 4.46 22.44
N THR A 172 -4.20 4.10 23.23
CA THR A 172 -5.39 3.38 22.76
C THR A 172 -6.63 4.22 23.00
N ILE A 173 -7.31 4.54 21.92
CA ILE A 173 -8.61 5.21 21.90
C ILE A 173 -9.65 4.11 21.78
N ARG A 174 -10.44 3.91 22.83
CA ARG A 174 -11.67 3.13 22.72
C ARG A 174 -12.77 4.09 22.37
N ALA A 175 -13.53 3.80 21.31
CA ALA A 175 -14.74 4.56 21.08
C ALA A 175 -15.59 4.50 22.35
N PRO A 176 -16.35 5.55 22.69
CA PRO A 176 -17.37 5.41 23.72
C PRO A 176 -18.21 4.17 23.38
N GLN A 177 -18.77 3.49 24.40
CA GLN A 177 -19.62 2.32 24.18
C GLN A 177 -20.77 2.55 23.17
N ALA A 178 -21.05 3.83 22.82
CA ALA A 178 -22.00 4.28 21.81
C ALA A 178 -21.37 5.14 20.69
N GLY A 179 -20.18 4.80 20.17
CA GLY A 179 -19.74 5.34 18.89
C GLY A 179 -20.77 4.96 17.81
N MET A 180 -21.66 5.90 17.45
CA MET A 180 -22.80 5.63 16.57
C MET A 180 -22.31 4.99 15.28
N PRO A 181 -22.86 3.84 14.87
CA PRO A 181 -22.57 3.27 13.54
C PRO A 181 -22.76 4.34 12.47
N GLN A 182 -21.86 4.37 11.50
CA GLN A 182 -21.86 5.32 10.39
C GLN A 182 -22.00 4.57 9.06
N PRO A 183 -22.63 5.18 8.04
CA PRO A 183 -22.72 4.56 6.72
C PRO A 183 -21.33 4.49 6.07
N ALA A 184 -21.07 3.41 5.34
CA ALA A 184 -19.83 3.28 4.57
C ALA A 184 -19.89 4.15 3.29
N ALA A 185 -19.16 5.27 3.29
CA ALA A 185 -19.07 6.13 2.10
C ALA A 185 -18.46 5.38 0.89
N SER A 186 -18.94 5.66 -0.32
CA SER A 186 -18.42 5.04 -1.55
C SER A 186 -16.91 5.27 -1.70
N GLY A 187 -16.16 4.23 -2.09
CA GLY A 187 -14.70 4.27 -2.22
C GLY A 187 -13.93 4.28 -0.89
N SER A 188 -14.61 4.34 0.26
CA SER A 188 -13.97 4.20 1.57
C SER A 188 -13.48 2.77 1.81
N ILE A 189 -12.50 2.60 2.70
CA ILE A 189 -12.04 1.26 3.12
C ILE A 189 -13.21 0.45 3.72
N ALA A 190 -14.10 1.09 4.49
CA ALA A 190 -15.27 0.43 5.05
C ALA A 190 -16.19 -0.14 3.95
N SER A 191 -16.45 0.64 2.89
CA SER A 191 -17.28 0.18 1.76
C SER A 191 -16.63 -0.99 1.01
N GLN A 192 -15.31 -0.96 0.83
CA GLN A 192 -14.57 -2.05 0.20
C GLN A 192 -14.63 -3.33 1.03
N LEU A 193 -14.52 -3.22 2.35
CA LEU A 193 -14.65 -4.36 3.25
C LEU A 193 -16.07 -4.90 3.29
N MET A 194 -17.10 -4.04 3.27
CA MET A 194 -18.49 -4.50 3.15
C MET A 194 -18.71 -5.28 1.86
N ASN A 195 -18.29 -4.73 0.71
CA ASN A 195 -18.40 -5.44 -0.57
C ASN A 195 -17.71 -6.80 -0.55
N ARG A 196 -16.55 -6.89 0.11
CA ARG A 196 -15.78 -8.14 0.20
C ARG A 196 -16.38 -9.15 1.19
N LEU A 197 -16.91 -8.71 2.33
CA LEU A 197 -17.22 -9.58 3.47
C LEU A 197 -18.72 -9.81 3.68
N CYS A 198 -19.58 -8.94 3.14
CA CYS A 198 -21.03 -9.01 3.27
C CYS A 198 -21.73 -9.52 2.00
N HIS A 199 -21.09 -9.40 0.84
CA HIS A 199 -21.65 -9.77 -0.48
C HIS A 199 -20.81 -10.82 -1.21
N GLY A 200 -20.02 -11.59 -0.46
CA GLY A 200 -19.22 -12.72 -0.96
C GLY A 200 -19.93 -14.05 -0.75
#